data_AF-A0A5D2EJA4-F1
#
_entry.id   AF-A0A5D2EJA4-F1
#
_cell.length_a   1.000
_cell.length_b   1.000
_cell.length_c   1.000
_cell.angle_alpha   90.00
_cell.angle_beta   90.00
_cell.angle_gamma   90.00
#
_symmetry.space_group_name_H-M   'P 1'
#
loop_
_entity.id
_entity.type
_entity.pdbx_description
1 polymer ?
#
loop_
_entity_poly.entity_id
_entity_poly.type
_entity_poly.pdbx_seq_one_letter_code
_entity_poly.pdbx_strand_id
1 'polypeptide(L)'
;MTDPNLDLQESGWEELRKDARKIEGDLDVKLSSYAKLDTGSPTLGSSRSWKSMEIEIQSLLEKLLDINDAMSRCAASAAPTTSVTQKLARHRDILHEFTQEFRRIKGNISSMREQAELLSSVRDDISEFKASGGMSPRMQLLRERAAIHGNIAHIDDVINQAQTTRAVLGSQRALFGDVQGKVKVLSDKFPVIRGLLGSIRRRR
;
A
#
# COMPACT_ATOMS: atom_id res chain seq x y z
N MET A 1 -41.74 -58.32 -1.03
CA MET A 1 -40.33 -58.36 -0.62
C MET A 1 -39.67 -57.18 -1.29
N THR A 2 -39.41 -56.12 -0.53
CA THR A 2 -38.68 -54.94 -1.01
C THR A 2 -37.19 -55.27 -1.07
N ASP A 3 -36.52 -54.96 -2.17
CA ASP A 3 -35.08 -55.22 -2.33
C ASP A 3 -34.28 -54.32 -1.38
N PRO A 4 -33.43 -54.88 -0.51
CA PRO A 4 -32.64 -54.09 0.46
C PRO A 4 -31.67 -53.10 -0.20
N ASN A 5 -31.36 -53.28 -1.49
CA ASN A 5 -30.52 -52.38 -2.27
C ASN A 5 -31.25 -51.08 -2.64
N LEU A 6 -32.58 -51.10 -2.80
CA LEU A 6 -33.39 -49.90 -3.05
C LEU A 6 -33.49 -49.03 -1.79
N ASP A 7 -33.67 -49.65 -0.62
CA ASP A 7 -33.78 -48.92 0.67
C ASP A 7 -32.46 -48.19 1.02
N LEU A 8 -31.31 -48.81 0.74
CA LEU A 8 -29.98 -48.18 0.93
C LEU A 8 -29.77 -46.97 0.01
N GLN A 9 -30.25 -47.07 -1.23
CA GLN A 9 -30.13 -46.01 -2.23
C GLN A 9 -31.09 -44.85 -1.95
N GLU A 10 -32.30 -45.14 -1.47
CA GLU A 10 -33.26 -44.15 -0.98
C GLU A 10 -32.75 -43.42 0.28
N SER A 11 -32.12 -44.15 1.21
CA SER A 11 -31.45 -43.54 2.38
C SER A 11 -30.33 -42.58 1.98
N GLY A 12 -29.47 -42.97 1.03
CA GLY A 12 -28.38 -42.11 0.56
C GLY A 12 -28.87 -40.83 -0.15
N TRP A 13 -29.98 -40.92 -0.89
CA TRP A 13 -30.61 -39.74 -1.52
C TRP A 13 -31.22 -38.78 -0.47
N GLU A 14 -31.85 -39.30 0.58
CA GLU A 14 -32.38 -38.47 1.67
C GLU A 14 -31.29 -37.73 2.44
N GLU A 15 -30.16 -38.41 2.71
CA GLU A 15 -29.00 -37.80 3.37
C GLU A 15 -28.43 -36.65 2.55
N LEU A 16 -28.20 -36.85 1.24
CA LEU A 16 -27.72 -35.80 0.34
C LEU A 16 -28.65 -34.59 0.30
N ARG A 17 -29.98 -34.80 0.33
CA ARG A 17 -30.94 -33.67 0.39
C ARG A 17 -30.89 -32.92 1.71
N LYS A 18 -30.69 -33.63 2.82
CA LYS A 18 -30.54 -32.99 4.13
C LYS A 18 -29.28 -32.12 4.16
N ASP A 19 -28.18 -32.63 3.60
CA ASP A 19 -26.93 -31.89 3.48
C ASP A 19 -27.05 -30.70 2.54
N ALA A 20 -27.72 -30.84 1.39
CA ALA A 20 -28.01 -29.74 0.48
C ALA A 20 -28.75 -28.60 1.21
N ARG A 21 -29.85 -28.90 1.91
CA ARG A 21 -30.61 -27.88 2.66
C ARG A 21 -29.79 -27.19 3.75
N LYS A 22 -28.86 -27.92 4.38
CA LYS A 22 -27.96 -27.33 5.38
C LYS A 22 -27.02 -26.31 4.72
N ILE A 23 -26.38 -26.68 3.61
CA ILE A 23 -25.49 -25.79 2.86
C ILE A 23 -26.26 -24.60 2.27
N GLU A 24 -27.48 -24.81 1.78
CA GLU A 24 -28.38 -23.73 1.32
C GLU A 24 -28.67 -22.72 2.44
N GLY A 25 -28.95 -23.19 3.66
CA GLY A 25 -29.14 -22.32 4.82
C GLY A 25 -27.87 -21.56 5.23
N ASP A 26 -26.72 -22.22 5.20
CA ASP A 26 -25.42 -21.57 5.47
C ASP A 26 -25.11 -20.50 4.41
N LEU A 27 -25.43 -20.77 3.12
CA LEU A 27 -25.28 -19.82 2.02
C LEU A 27 -26.15 -18.58 2.21
N ASP A 28 -27.42 -18.73 2.59
CA ASP A 28 -28.35 -17.61 2.81
C ASP A 28 -27.82 -16.64 3.89
N VAL A 29 -27.36 -17.18 5.02
CA VAL A 29 -26.79 -16.39 6.13
C VAL A 29 -25.51 -15.67 5.70
N LYS A 30 -24.64 -16.37 4.97
CA LYS A 30 -23.34 -15.81 4.52
C LYS A 30 -23.52 -14.77 3.43
N LEU A 31 -24.40 -15.00 2.45
CA LEU A 31 -24.72 -14.02 1.40
C LEU A 31 -25.38 -12.78 1.98
N SER A 32 -26.29 -12.94 2.94
CA SER A 32 -26.89 -11.82 3.68
C SER A 32 -25.84 -11.01 4.44
N SER A 33 -24.86 -11.67 5.06
CA SER A 33 -23.77 -11.01 5.77
C SER A 33 -22.81 -10.30 4.80
N TYR A 34 -22.50 -10.94 3.67
CA TYR A 34 -21.65 -10.39 2.62
C TYR A 34 -22.29 -9.17 1.96
N ALA A 35 -23.61 -9.20 1.70
CA ALA A 35 -24.37 -8.07 1.19
C ALA A 35 -24.43 -6.89 2.17
N LYS A 36 -24.42 -7.11 3.49
CA LYS A 36 -24.39 -6.00 4.46
C LYS A 36 -23.08 -5.22 4.44
N LEU A 37 -22.00 -5.86 4.01
CA LEU A 37 -20.69 -5.22 3.87
C LEU A 37 -20.67 -4.17 2.73
N ASP A 38 -21.70 -4.15 1.88
CA ASP A 38 -21.98 -3.17 0.82
C ASP A 38 -22.30 -1.76 1.38
N THR A 39 -22.74 -1.65 2.63
CA THR A 39 -23.29 -0.38 3.19
C THR A 39 -22.28 0.65 3.71
N GLY A 40 -21.01 0.55 3.32
CA GLY A 40 -20.11 1.72 3.38
C GLY A 40 -19.77 2.27 4.77
N SER A 41 -19.77 1.44 5.83
CA SER A 41 -19.18 1.88 7.11
C SER A 41 -17.65 1.78 7.04
N PRO A 42 -16.89 2.88 7.20
CA PRO A 42 -15.43 2.87 7.14
C PRO A 42 -14.76 2.08 8.29
N THR A 43 -15.56 1.60 9.25
CA THR A 43 -15.06 1.11 10.54
C THR A 43 -15.11 -0.40 10.73
N LEU A 44 -15.69 -1.19 9.81
CA LEU A 44 -16.10 -2.57 10.14
C LEU A 44 -15.65 -3.72 9.23
N GLY A 45 -14.69 -3.51 8.33
CA GLY A 45 -14.08 -4.65 7.65
C GLY A 45 -12.65 -4.37 7.22
N SER A 46 -11.68 -5.08 7.78
CA SER A 46 -10.36 -5.17 7.14
C SER A 46 -10.57 -5.79 5.74
N SER A 47 -9.85 -5.32 4.72
CA SER A 47 -9.84 -5.93 3.36
C SER A 47 -9.73 -7.46 3.37
N ARG A 48 -9.05 -7.99 4.39
CA ARG A 48 -8.89 -9.43 4.65
C ARG A 48 -10.19 -10.16 5.03
N SER A 49 -11.10 -9.49 5.74
CA SER A 49 -12.39 -10.07 6.18
C SER A 49 -13.32 -10.38 5.01
N TRP A 50 -13.42 -9.45 4.04
CA TRP A 50 -14.27 -9.63 2.85
C TRP A 50 -13.78 -10.76 1.94
N LYS A 51 -12.47 -10.77 1.66
CA LYS A 51 -11.88 -11.81 0.80
C LYS A 51 -11.98 -13.20 1.42
N SER A 52 -11.90 -13.28 2.76
CA SER A 52 -12.17 -14.52 3.48
C SER A 52 -13.62 -14.98 3.32
N MET A 53 -14.59 -14.07 3.40
CA MET A 53 -16.01 -14.40 3.21
C MET A 53 -16.33 -14.80 1.77
N GLU A 54 -15.70 -14.18 0.77
CA GLU A 54 -15.80 -14.62 -0.63
C GLU A 54 -15.32 -16.06 -0.83
N ILE A 55 -14.15 -16.41 -0.27
CA ILE A 55 -13.60 -17.76 -0.37
C ILE A 55 -14.54 -18.77 0.32
N GLU A 56 -15.09 -18.41 1.48
CA GLU A 56 -16.02 -19.27 2.20
C GLU A 56 -17.31 -19.51 1.41
N ILE A 57 -17.91 -18.46 0.84
CA ILE A 57 -19.12 -18.59 0.00
C ILE A 57 -18.82 -19.42 -1.25
N GLN A 58 -17.69 -19.19 -1.91
CA GLN A 58 -17.26 -20.01 -3.06
C GLN A 58 -17.14 -21.49 -2.67
N SER A 59 -16.54 -21.78 -1.52
CA SER A 59 -16.42 -23.16 -1.03
C SER A 59 -17.76 -23.82 -0.72
N LEU A 60 -18.75 -23.05 -0.25
CA LEU A 60 -20.11 -23.56 0.00
C LEU A 60 -20.87 -23.82 -1.31
N LEU A 61 -20.73 -22.94 -2.30
CA LEU A 61 -21.29 -23.15 -3.64
C LEU A 61 -20.71 -24.39 -4.32
N GLU A 62 -19.39 -24.59 -4.20
CA GLU A 62 -18.70 -25.78 -4.73
C GLU A 62 -19.19 -27.06 -4.04
N LYS A 63 -19.32 -27.05 -2.70
CA LYS A 63 -19.90 -28.18 -1.95
C LYS A 63 -21.34 -28.47 -2.37
N LEU A 64 -22.17 -27.45 -2.59
CA LEU A 64 -23.55 -27.64 -3.04
C LEU A 64 -23.60 -28.21 -4.46
N LEU A 65 -22.68 -27.81 -5.34
CA LEU A 65 -22.50 -28.42 -6.65
C LEU A 65 -22.14 -29.92 -6.53
N ASP A 66 -21.17 -30.26 -5.70
CA ASP A 66 -20.76 -31.65 -5.47
C ASP A 66 -21.91 -32.52 -4.95
N ILE A 67 -22.71 -31.99 -4.02
CA ILE A 67 -23.91 -32.66 -3.48
C ILE A 67 -24.95 -32.83 -4.59
N ASN A 68 -25.19 -31.81 -5.42
CA ASN A 68 -26.08 -31.91 -6.58
C ASN A 68 -25.62 -32.96 -7.60
N ASP A 69 -24.32 -33.08 -7.84
CA ASP A 69 -23.76 -34.10 -8.72
C ASP A 69 -23.86 -35.50 -8.11
N ALA A 70 -23.66 -35.64 -6.80
CA ALA A 70 -23.89 -36.89 -6.09
C ALA A 70 -25.36 -37.32 -6.14
N MET A 71 -26.28 -36.37 -5.91
CA MET A 71 -27.72 -36.59 -6.07
C MET A 71 -28.02 -37.04 -7.51
N SER A 72 -27.46 -36.39 -8.51
CA SER A 72 -27.63 -36.77 -9.91
C SER A 72 -27.21 -38.22 -10.19
N ARG A 73 -26.11 -38.69 -9.59
CA ARG A 73 -25.66 -40.09 -9.70
C ARG A 73 -26.59 -41.07 -8.98
N CYS A 74 -27.10 -40.73 -7.80
CA CYS A 74 -28.11 -41.54 -7.09
C CYS A 74 -29.41 -41.66 -7.90
N ALA A 75 -29.89 -40.55 -8.46
CA ALA A 75 -31.09 -40.53 -9.29
C ALA A 75 -30.94 -41.33 -10.60
N ALA A 76 -29.74 -41.39 -11.18
CA ALA A 76 -29.46 -42.16 -12.39
C ALA A 76 -29.31 -43.67 -12.12
N SER A 77 -28.92 -44.06 -10.90
CA SER A 77 -28.73 -45.46 -10.52
C SER A 77 -30.00 -46.10 -9.95
N ALA A 78 -30.98 -45.31 -9.53
CA ALA A 78 -32.30 -45.77 -9.10
C ALA A 78 -33.29 -45.78 -10.28
N ALA A 79 -34.43 -46.48 -10.14
CA ALA A 79 -35.50 -46.37 -11.12
C ALA A 79 -35.97 -44.91 -11.22
N PRO A 80 -35.91 -44.27 -12.41
CA PRO A 80 -36.26 -42.86 -12.53
C PRO A 80 -37.73 -42.64 -12.15
N THR A 81 -37.96 -41.85 -11.09
CA THR A 81 -39.30 -41.38 -10.71
C THR A 81 -39.42 -39.89 -11.01
N THR A 82 -40.59 -39.45 -11.47
CA THR A 82 -40.87 -38.04 -11.76
C THR A 82 -40.64 -37.13 -10.55
N SER A 83 -40.88 -37.63 -9.33
CA SER A 83 -40.66 -36.87 -8.10
C SER A 83 -39.18 -36.63 -7.79
N VAL A 84 -38.31 -37.62 -8.02
CA VAL A 84 -36.86 -37.50 -7.82
C VAL A 84 -36.26 -36.53 -8.85
N THR A 85 -36.67 -36.62 -10.11
CA THR A 85 -36.17 -35.73 -11.17
C THR A 85 -36.59 -34.27 -10.96
N GLN A 86 -37.83 -34.02 -10.55
CA GLN A 86 -38.29 -32.66 -10.20
C GLN A 86 -37.56 -32.08 -9.00
N LYS A 87 -37.36 -32.88 -7.93
CA LYS A 87 -36.60 -32.44 -6.75
C LYS A 87 -35.15 -32.11 -7.11
N LEU A 88 -34.51 -32.92 -7.95
CA LEU A 88 -33.14 -32.65 -8.43
C LEU A 88 -33.07 -31.36 -9.23
N ALA A 89 -34.04 -31.13 -10.14
CA ALA A 89 -34.13 -29.90 -10.91
C ALA A 89 -34.22 -28.68 -9.97
N ARG A 90 -35.06 -28.75 -8.93
CA ARG A 90 -35.19 -27.67 -7.95
C ARG A 90 -33.87 -27.36 -7.22
N HIS A 91 -33.11 -28.37 -6.80
CA HIS A 91 -31.81 -28.13 -6.15
C HIS A 91 -30.77 -27.52 -7.10
N ARG A 92 -30.84 -27.84 -8.41
CA ARG A 92 -30.00 -27.17 -9.43
C ARG A 92 -30.40 -25.72 -9.63
N ASP A 93 -31.69 -25.42 -9.64
CA ASP A 93 -32.20 -24.05 -9.73
C ASP A 93 -31.76 -23.22 -8.52
N ILE A 94 -31.88 -23.77 -7.30
CA ILE A 94 -31.44 -23.09 -6.07
C ILE A 94 -29.93 -22.79 -6.10
N LEU A 95 -29.10 -23.75 -6.51
CA LEU A 95 -27.66 -23.51 -6.70
C LEU A 95 -27.40 -22.40 -7.72
N HIS A 96 -28.16 -22.37 -8.81
CA HIS A 96 -28.03 -21.33 -9.83
C HIS A 96 -28.40 -19.95 -9.27
N GLU A 97 -29.52 -19.84 -8.55
CA GLU A 97 -29.99 -18.62 -7.88
C GLU A 97 -28.90 -18.08 -6.93
N PHE A 98 -28.36 -18.91 -6.02
CA PHE A 98 -27.29 -18.49 -5.11
C PHE A 98 -26.01 -18.06 -5.85
N THR A 99 -25.63 -18.77 -6.91
CA THR A 99 -24.45 -18.42 -7.71
C THR A 99 -24.62 -17.08 -8.42
N GLN A 100 -25.82 -16.78 -8.91
CA GLN A 100 -26.14 -15.51 -9.56
C GLN A 100 -26.18 -14.38 -8.53
N GLU A 101 -26.79 -14.61 -7.37
CA GLU A 101 -26.85 -13.64 -6.29
C GLU A 101 -25.46 -13.27 -5.78
N PHE A 102 -24.60 -14.27 -5.54
CA PHE A 102 -23.22 -14.04 -5.14
C PHE A 102 -22.47 -13.15 -6.14
N ARG A 103 -22.60 -13.45 -7.44
CA ARG A 103 -21.99 -12.64 -8.51
C ARG A 103 -22.51 -11.21 -8.53
N ARG A 104 -23.83 -11.02 -8.34
CA ARG A 104 -24.46 -9.69 -8.28
C ARG A 104 -23.94 -8.89 -7.10
N ILE A 105 -23.93 -9.46 -5.89
CA ILE A 105 -23.45 -8.78 -4.67
C ILE A 105 -21.98 -8.42 -4.82
N LYS A 106 -21.14 -9.36 -5.29
CA LYS A 106 -19.72 -9.12 -5.53
C LYS A 106 -19.47 -7.98 -6.52
N GLY A 107 -20.22 -7.96 -7.62
CA GLY A 107 -20.17 -6.88 -8.61
C GLY A 107 -20.51 -5.51 -8.01
N ASN A 108 -21.61 -5.43 -7.26
CA ASN A 108 -22.01 -4.19 -6.57
C ASN A 108 -20.92 -3.66 -5.64
N ILE A 109 -20.37 -4.52 -4.78
CA ILE A 109 -19.31 -4.16 -3.83
C ILE A 109 -18.07 -3.65 -4.58
N SER A 110 -17.67 -4.32 -5.67
CA SER A 110 -16.52 -3.87 -6.49
C SER A 110 -16.74 -2.49 -7.09
N SER A 111 -17.93 -2.23 -7.66
CA SER A 111 -18.27 -0.93 -8.25
C SER A 111 -18.30 0.19 -7.21
N MET A 112 -18.86 -0.06 -6.02
CA MET A 112 -18.88 0.92 -4.94
C MET A 112 -17.48 1.25 -4.42
N ARG A 113 -16.60 0.24 -4.35
CA ARG A 113 -15.21 0.44 -3.96
C ARG A 113 -14.45 1.29 -4.99
N GLU A 114 -14.60 0.98 -6.26
CA GLU A 114 -14.01 1.79 -7.35
C GLU A 114 -14.51 3.23 -7.28
N GLN A 115 -15.81 3.42 -7.04
CA GLN A 115 -16.39 4.76 -6.85
C GLN A 115 -15.79 5.48 -5.62
N ALA A 116 -15.61 4.78 -4.49
CA ALA A 116 -15.00 5.35 -3.30
C ALA A 116 -13.53 5.74 -3.51
N GLU A 117 -12.75 4.90 -4.20
CA GLU A 117 -11.35 5.17 -4.55
C GLU A 117 -11.25 6.40 -5.47
N LEU A 118 -12.12 6.51 -6.48
CA LEU A 118 -12.19 7.68 -7.36
C LEU A 118 -12.53 8.96 -6.58
N LEU A 119 -13.52 8.91 -5.68
CA LEU A 119 -13.90 10.06 -4.86
C LEU A 119 -12.82 10.47 -3.84
N SER A 120 -12.04 9.50 -3.34
CA SER A 120 -10.89 9.79 -2.48
C SER A 120 -9.82 10.52 -3.26
N SER A 121 -9.44 10.04 -4.44
CA SER A 121 -8.44 10.69 -5.31
C SER A 121 -8.83 12.14 -5.61
N VAL A 122 -10.10 12.38 -5.99
CA VAL A 122 -10.59 13.74 -6.27
C VAL A 122 -10.54 14.61 -5.02
N ARG A 123 -10.86 14.06 -3.85
CA ARG A 123 -10.77 14.81 -2.59
C ARG A 123 -9.33 15.18 -2.24
N ASP A 124 -8.40 14.27 -2.47
CA ASP A 124 -6.97 14.49 -2.23
C ASP A 124 -6.45 15.58 -3.16
N ASP A 125 -6.76 15.52 -4.46
CA ASP A 125 -6.42 16.56 -5.44
C ASP A 125 -7.00 17.94 -5.06
N ILE A 126 -8.27 17.99 -4.61
CA ILE A 126 -8.90 19.23 -4.15
C ILE A 126 -8.21 19.76 -2.89
N SER A 127 -7.82 18.86 -1.99
CA SER A 127 -7.16 19.23 -0.73
C SER A 127 -5.76 19.76 -0.99
N GLU A 128 -5.02 19.15 -1.91
CA GLU A 128 -3.72 19.62 -2.38
C GLU A 128 -3.85 20.99 -3.07
N PHE A 129 -4.84 21.16 -3.96
CA PHE A 129 -5.11 22.45 -4.60
C PHE A 129 -5.48 23.55 -3.59
N LYS A 130 -6.25 23.21 -2.55
CA LYS A 130 -6.55 24.17 -1.47
C LYS A 130 -5.33 24.47 -0.61
N ALA A 131 -4.52 23.47 -0.28
CA ALA A 131 -3.29 23.62 0.49
C ALA A 131 -2.24 24.47 -0.25
N SER A 132 -2.21 24.41 -1.59
CA SER A 132 -1.39 25.29 -2.42
C SER A 132 -1.93 26.72 -2.52
N GLY A 133 -3.04 27.04 -1.84
CA GLY A 133 -3.66 28.37 -1.80
C GLY A 133 -4.61 28.63 -2.96
N GLY A 134 -5.17 27.58 -3.58
CA GLY A 134 -5.97 27.69 -4.80
C GLY A 134 -5.14 28.16 -5.99
N MET A 135 -3.82 27.98 -5.90
CA MET A 135 -2.88 28.48 -6.88
C MET A 135 -2.88 27.54 -8.08
N SER A 136 -3.17 28.08 -9.27
CA SER A 136 -3.06 27.29 -10.50
C SER A 136 -1.67 26.65 -10.58
N PRO A 137 -1.54 25.40 -11.10
CA PRO A 137 -0.24 24.75 -11.30
C PRO A 137 0.77 25.67 -12.01
N ARG A 138 0.28 26.48 -12.98
CA ARG A 138 1.09 27.49 -13.67
C ARG A 138 1.69 28.53 -12.73
N MET A 139 0.92 28.99 -11.75
CA MET A 139 1.33 30.03 -10.82
C MET A 139 2.24 29.47 -9.71
N GLN A 140 2.08 28.19 -9.35
CA GLN A 140 3.05 27.46 -8.53
C GLN A 140 4.43 27.37 -9.23
N LEU A 141 4.45 27.02 -10.52
CA LEU A 141 5.67 27.00 -11.33
C LEU A 141 6.32 28.39 -11.46
N LEU A 142 5.51 29.45 -11.59
CA LEU A 142 6.03 30.83 -11.61
C LEU A 142 6.69 31.22 -10.27
N ARG A 143 6.09 30.82 -9.14
CA ARG A 143 6.65 31.06 -7.81
C ARG A 143 7.95 30.28 -7.60
N GLU A 144 7.99 29.02 -8.04
CA GLU A 144 9.20 28.20 -7.99
C GLU A 144 10.33 28.83 -8.82
N ARG A 145 10.01 29.28 -10.04
CA ARG A 145 10.97 30.00 -10.89
C ARG A 145 11.51 31.26 -10.19
N ALA A 146 10.65 32.05 -9.55
CA ALA A 146 11.08 33.23 -8.80
C ALA A 146 12.00 32.87 -7.63
N ALA A 147 11.69 31.79 -6.90
CA ALA A 147 12.54 31.28 -5.83
C ALA A 147 13.90 30.81 -6.35
N ILE A 148 13.96 30.08 -7.48
CA ILE A 148 15.20 29.67 -8.13
C ILE A 148 16.05 30.88 -8.51
N HIS A 149 15.45 31.91 -9.13
CA HIS A 149 16.18 33.13 -9.46
C HIS A 149 16.74 33.84 -8.22
N GLY A 150 15.97 33.92 -7.14
CA GLY A 150 16.45 34.44 -5.86
C GLY A 150 17.61 33.62 -5.28
N ASN A 151 17.53 32.29 -5.39
CA ASN A 151 18.57 31.38 -4.92
C ASN A 151 19.88 31.51 -5.73
N ILE A 152 19.78 31.73 -7.05
CA ILE A 152 20.94 31.99 -7.91
C ILE A 152 21.64 33.28 -7.46
N ALA A 153 20.91 34.36 -7.23
CA ALA A 153 21.49 35.61 -6.73
C ALA A 153 22.18 35.41 -5.36
N HIS A 154 21.57 34.66 -4.45
CA HIS A 154 22.18 34.34 -3.16
C HIS A 154 23.46 33.48 -3.31
N ILE A 155 23.50 32.55 -4.27
CA ILE A 155 24.70 31.78 -4.56
C ILE A 155 25.83 32.69 -5.06
N ASP A 156 25.52 33.68 -5.91
CA ASP A 156 26.51 34.64 -6.38
C ASP A 156 27.10 35.47 -5.22
N ASP A 157 26.27 35.87 -4.25
CA ASP A 157 26.74 36.54 -3.03
C ASP A 157 27.68 35.66 -2.19
N VAL A 158 27.32 34.39 -2.00
CA VAL A 158 28.17 33.41 -1.30
C VAL A 158 29.50 33.20 -2.04
N ILE A 159 29.48 33.14 -3.38
CA ILE A 159 30.69 33.03 -4.20
C ILE A 159 31.57 34.28 -4.01
N ASN A 160 30.99 35.47 -4.07
CA ASN A 160 31.70 36.73 -3.88
C ASN A 160 32.32 36.81 -2.48
N GLN A 161 31.58 36.38 -1.45
CA GLN A 161 32.08 36.30 -0.08
C GLN A 161 33.26 35.31 0.01
N ALA A 162 33.13 34.12 -0.59
CA ALA A 162 34.20 33.11 -0.60
C ALA A 162 35.46 33.61 -1.33
N GLN A 163 35.31 34.31 -2.46
CA GLN A 163 36.42 34.93 -3.17
C GLN A 163 37.12 35.99 -2.33
N THR A 164 36.35 36.83 -1.62
CA THR A 164 36.88 37.83 -0.69
C THR A 164 37.66 37.16 0.45
N THR A 165 37.10 36.13 1.07
CA THR A 165 37.78 35.36 2.12
C THR A 165 39.06 34.71 1.60
N ARG A 166 39.06 34.15 0.38
CA ARG A 166 40.25 33.59 -0.26
C ARG A 166 41.33 34.66 -0.46
N ALA A 167 40.97 35.87 -0.89
CA ALA A 167 41.92 36.97 -1.03
C ALA A 167 42.54 37.38 0.31
N VAL A 168 41.72 37.46 1.38
CA VAL A 168 42.18 37.74 2.75
C VAL A 168 43.12 36.64 3.28
N LEU A 169 42.80 35.37 3.08
CA LEU A 169 43.69 34.27 3.47
C LEU A 169 45.01 34.30 2.69
N GLY A 170 44.96 34.68 1.41
CA GLY A 170 46.14 34.89 0.58
C GLY A 170 47.06 35.98 1.14
N SER A 171 46.49 37.13 1.53
CA SER A 171 47.28 38.22 2.14
C SER A 171 47.82 37.83 3.51
N GLN A 172 47.05 37.16 4.36
CA GLN A 172 47.51 36.63 5.64
C GLN A 172 48.68 35.65 5.48
N ARG A 173 48.62 34.75 4.49
CA ARG A 173 49.72 33.83 4.18
C ARG A 173 51.00 34.58 3.80
N ALA A 174 50.89 35.63 2.98
CA ALA A 174 52.04 36.45 2.60
C ALA A 174 52.64 37.16 3.81
N LEU A 175 51.82 37.72 4.71
CA LEU A 175 52.26 38.34 5.96
C LEU A 175 52.98 37.34 6.88
N PHE A 176 52.45 36.13 7.05
CA PHE A 176 53.13 35.09 7.84
C PHE A 176 54.47 34.66 7.21
N GLY A 177 54.56 34.64 5.88
CA GLY A 177 55.83 34.40 5.18
C GLY A 177 56.88 35.47 5.49
N ASP A 178 56.50 36.75 5.48
CA ASP A 178 57.39 37.86 5.85
C ASP A 178 57.82 37.79 7.32
N VAL A 179 56.87 37.51 8.23
CA VAL A 179 57.16 37.32 9.66
C VAL A 179 58.14 36.16 9.85
N GLN A 180 57.91 35.02 9.20
CA GLN A 180 58.81 33.87 9.26
C GLN A 180 60.22 34.24 8.77
N GLY A 181 60.31 34.99 7.67
CA GLY A 181 61.58 35.49 7.13
C GLY A 181 62.33 36.38 8.13
N LYS A 182 61.63 37.35 8.75
CA LYS A 182 62.20 38.24 9.77
C LYS A 182 62.63 37.48 11.02
N VAL A 183 61.84 36.51 11.49
CA VAL A 183 62.18 35.64 12.63
C VAL A 183 63.43 34.80 12.32
N LYS A 184 63.56 34.28 11.10
CA LYS A 184 64.76 33.56 10.67
C LYS A 184 66.01 34.45 10.72
N VAL A 185 65.93 35.66 10.17
CA VAL A 185 67.02 36.65 10.24
C VAL A 185 67.40 36.99 11.68
N LEU A 186 66.41 37.12 12.57
CA LEU A 186 66.66 37.35 14.00
C LEU A 186 67.33 36.15 14.67
N SER A 187 66.88 34.93 14.35
CA SER A 187 67.46 33.67 14.84
C SER A 187 68.92 33.54 14.44
N ASP A 188 69.26 33.85 13.19
CA ASP A 188 70.64 33.79 12.67
C ASP A 188 71.56 34.82 13.37
N LYS A 189 71.02 35.99 13.77
CA LYS A 189 71.78 37.04 14.49
C LYS A 189 71.95 36.75 15.98
N PHE A 190 71.09 35.93 16.59
CA PHE A 190 71.07 35.71 18.04
C PHE A 190 72.38 35.10 18.60
N PRO A 191 73.01 34.08 17.97
CA PRO A 191 74.30 33.55 18.42
C PRO A 191 75.43 34.58 18.38
N VAL A 192 75.44 35.46 17.37
CA VAL A 192 76.46 36.53 17.23
C VAL A 192 76.33 37.51 18.39
N ILE A 193 75.10 37.96 18.69
CA ILE A 193 74.82 38.84 19.83
C ILE A 193 75.23 38.16 21.14
N ARG A 194 74.88 36.87 21.32
CA ARG A 194 75.27 36.08 22.50
C ARG A 194 76.79 35.95 22.62
N GLY A 195 77.51 35.77 21.52
CA GLY A 195 78.98 35.72 21.46
C GLY A 195 79.65 37.05 21.83
N LEU A 196 79.11 38.17 21.33
CA LEU A 196 79.55 39.52 21.71
C LEU A 196 79.33 39.79 23.20
N LEU A 197 78.14 39.48 23.73
CA LEU A 197 77.82 39.58 25.16
C LEU A 197 78.79 38.75 26.02
N GLY A 198 79.11 37.52 25.60
CA GLY A 198 80.09 36.68 26.29
C GLY A 198 81.50 37.27 26.28
N SER A 199 81.91 37.87 25.16
CA SER A 199 83.21 38.52 25.02
C SER A 199 83.35 39.79 25.86
N ILE A 200 82.28 40.59 25.94
CA ILE A 200 82.21 41.76 26.82
C ILE A 200 82.28 41.34 28.29
N ARG A 201 81.52 40.31 28.69
CA ARG A 201 81.55 39.80 30.07
C ARG A 201 82.91 39.27 30.48
N ARG A 202 83.70 38.70 29.56
CA ARG A 202 85.09 38.25 29.84
C ARG A 202 86.10 39.39 29.94
N ARG A 203 85.79 40.58 29.40
CA ARG A 203 86.67 41.77 29.45
C ARG A 203 86.40 42.67 30.65
N ARG A 204 85.31 42.43 31.40
CA ARG A 204 85.11 42.96 32.76
C ARG A 204 85.74 42.00 33.76
#